data_AF-A0A1A8HT60-F1
#
_entry.id   AF-A0A1A8HT60-F1
#
_cell.length_a   1.000
_cell.length_b   1.000
_cell.length_c   1.000
_cell.angle_alpha   90.00
_cell.angle_beta   90.00
_cell.angle_gamma   90.00
#
_symmetry.space_group_name_H-M   'P 1'
#
loop_
_entity.id
_entity.type
_entity.pdbx_description
1 polymer ?
#
loop_
_entity_poly.entity_id
_entity_poly.type
_entity_poly.pdbx_seq_one_letter_code
_entity_poly.pdbx_strand_id
1 'polypeptide(L)'
;SDLPESLEYLYLQSNRISSVPASAFEGTPNIKGIFLRSNRLPESSVDESAFAHLVNLQVLDFGTGNPELCCTKEEMEIDQMKAEVRDT
;
A
#
# COMPACT_ATOMS: atom_id res chain seq x y z
N SER A 1 6.03 2.92 -18.30
CA SER A 1 5.94 1.80 -17.34
C SER A 1 7.01 0.80 -17.74
N ASP A 2 8.04 0.66 -16.91
CA ASP A 2 9.27 -0.11 -17.26
C ASP A 2 9.17 -1.60 -16.89
N LEU A 3 7.98 -2.07 -16.49
CA LEU A 3 7.71 -3.48 -16.20
C LEU A 3 7.03 -4.14 -17.41
N PRO A 4 7.38 -5.39 -17.74
CA PRO A 4 6.83 -6.07 -18.90
C PRO A 4 5.35 -6.44 -18.68
N GLU A 5 4.54 -6.34 -19.72
CA GLU A 5 3.12 -6.69 -19.69
C GLU A 5 2.86 -8.16 -19.30
N SER A 6 3.84 -9.05 -19.57
CA SER A 6 3.81 -10.46 -19.21
C SER A 6 4.11 -10.75 -17.73
N LEU A 7 4.36 -9.73 -16.92
CA LEU A 7 4.68 -9.91 -15.50
C LEU A 7 3.47 -10.45 -14.73
N GLU A 8 3.65 -11.61 -14.08
CA GLU A 8 2.60 -12.24 -13.26
C GLU A 8 2.84 -12.08 -11.76
N TYR A 9 4.09 -12.12 -11.30
CA TYR A 9 4.41 -12.05 -9.88
C TYR A 9 5.50 -11.02 -9.63
N LEU A 10 5.21 -10.11 -8.68
CA LEU A 10 6.09 -9.02 -8.30
C LEU A 10 6.47 -9.15 -6.83
N TYR A 11 7.75 -9.48 -6.61
CA TYR A 11 8.35 -9.67 -5.31
C TYR A 11 9.21 -8.45 -4.96
N LEU A 12 8.72 -7.62 -4.04
CA LEU A 12 9.35 -6.37 -3.63
C LEU A 12 9.61 -6.33 -2.12
N GLN A 13 9.65 -7.47 -1.46
CA GLN A 13 9.83 -7.54 -0.01
C GLN A 13 11.21 -7.02 0.41
N SER A 14 11.30 -6.51 1.65
CA SER A 14 12.56 -6.05 2.26
C SER A 14 13.25 -4.91 1.50
N ASN A 15 12.46 -4.05 0.85
CA ASN A 15 12.94 -2.83 0.21
C ASN A 15 12.61 -1.59 1.05
N ARG A 16 12.80 -0.41 0.48
CA ARG A 16 12.49 0.89 1.10
C ARG A 16 11.37 1.61 0.37
N ILE A 17 10.41 0.86 -0.18
CA ILE A 17 9.30 1.44 -0.92
C ILE A 17 8.44 2.22 0.06
N SER A 18 8.16 3.48 -0.27
CA SER A 18 7.40 4.42 0.55
C SER A 18 6.11 4.91 -0.11
N SER A 19 5.85 4.53 -1.36
CA SER A 19 4.59 4.84 -2.02
C SER A 19 4.25 3.84 -3.11
N VAL A 20 2.95 3.69 -3.36
CA VAL A 20 2.35 2.98 -4.50
C VAL A 20 1.37 3.95 -5.17
N PRO A 21 1.79 4.71 -6.19
CA PRO A 21 0.91 5.63 -6.91
C PRO A 21 -0.09 4.89 -7.82
N ALA A 22 -1.18 5.55 -8.19
CA ALA A 22 -2.22 5.02 -9.10
C ALA A 22 -1.67 4.40 -10.41
N SER A 23 -0.60 4.98 -10.97
CA SER A 23 0.01 4.52 -12.21
C SER A 23 1.07 3.43 -12.03
N ALA A 24 1.32 2.95 -10.81
CA ALA A 24 2.41 2.02 -10.50
C ALA A 24 2.36 0.72 -11.32
N PHE A 25 1.16 0.20 -11.58
CA PHE A 25 0.95 -1.08 -12.24
C PHE A 25 0.16 -0.99 -13.56
N GLU A 26 -0.03 0.22 -14.10
CA GLU A 26 -0.89 0.47 -15.28
C GLU A 26 -0.46 -0.33 -16.52
N GLY A 27 0.85 -0.57 -16.69
CA GLY A 27 1.41 -1.35 -17.80
C GLY A 27 1.46 -2.87 -17.58
N THR A 28 0.96 -3.39 -16.47
CA THR A 28 1.13 -4.79 -16.06
C THR A 28 -0.22 -5.43 -15.65
N PRO A 29 -1.18 -5.55 -16.58
CA PRO A 29 -2.53 -6.05 -16.28
C PRO A 29 -2.59 -7.55 -15.92
N ASN A 30 -1.51 -8.30 -16.23
CA ASN A 30 -1.43 -9.75 -16.00
C ASN A 30 -0.88 -10.14 -14.62
N ILE A 31 -0.63 -9.16 -13.73
CA ILE A 31 -0.15 -9.45 -12.39
C ILE A 31 -1.20 -10.25 -11.61
N LYS A 32 -0.74 -11.35 -11.02
CA LYS A 32 -1.46 -12.26 -10.14
C LYS A 32 -1.05 -12.08 -8.68
N GLY A 33 0.20 -11.67 -8.40
CA GLY A 33 0.70 -11.53 -7.04
C GLY A 33 1.63 -10.34 -6.84
N ILE A 34 1.37 -9.54 -5.81
CA ILE A 34 2.23 -8.42 -5.38
C ILE A 34 2.61 -8.63 -3.92
N PHE A 35 3.91 -8.64 -3.62
CA PHE A 35 4.43 -8.84 -2.27
C PHE A 35 5.30 -7.65 -1.84
N LEU A 36 4.80 -6.87 -0.90
CA LEU A 36 5.38 -5.61 -0.40
C LEU A 36 5.75 -5.68 1.10
N ARG A 37 5.84 -6.89 1.66
CA ARG A 37 6.24 -7.11 3.07
C ARG A 37 7.58 -6.44 3.42
N SER A 38 7.70 -5.93 4.64
CA SER A 38 8.94 -5.32 5.16
C SER A 38 9.43 -4.14 4.31
N ASN A 39 8.52 -3.24 3.93
CA ASN A 39 8.84 -1.96 3.29
C ASN A 39 8.58 -0.79 4.25
N ARG A 40 8.43 0.43 3.74
CA ARG A 40 8.12 1.63 4.52
C ARG A 40 6.88 2.32 3.94
N LEU A 41 5.86 1.54 3.61
CA LEU A 41 4.62 2.06 3.04
C LEU A 41 3.75 2.66 4.16
N PRO A 42 3.51 3.98 4.18
CA PRO A 42 2.43 4.55 4.97
C PRO A 42 1.08 4.31 4.29
N GLU A 43 0.01 4.19 5.08
CA GLU A 43 -1.35 4.01 4.57
C GLU A 43 -1.73 5.10 3.54
N SER A 44 -1.34 6.35 3.82
CA SER A 44 -1.63 7.51 2.96
C SER A 44 -0.91 7.51 1.61
N SER A 45 0.12 6.68 1.44
CA SER A 45 0.89 6.62 0.19
C SER A 45 0.61 5.37 -0.63
N VAL A 46 -0.41 4.59 -0.26
CA VAL A 46 -0.94 3.51 -1.10
C VAL A 46 -2.23 4.03 -1.75
N ASP A 47 -2.16 4.27 -3.05
CA ASP A 47 -3.34 4.62 -3.83
C ASP A 47 -4.08 3.33 -4.23
N GLU A 48 -5.31 3.16 -3.75
CA GLU A 48 -6.13 1.97 -4.04
C GLU A 48 -6.41 1.82 -5.54
N SER A 49 -6.45 2.93 -6.29
CA SER A 49 -6.67 2.90 -7.74
C SER A 49 -5.50 2.24 -8.49
N ALA A 50 -4.33 2.10 -7.87
CA ALA A 50 -3.19 1.39 -8.43
C ALA A 50 -3.48 -0.10 -8.72
N PHE A 51 -4.48 -0.67 -8.06
CA PHE A 51 -4.85 -2.08 -8.19
C PHE A 51 -6.14 -2.28 -9.00
N ALA A 52 -6.83 -1.20 -9.40
CA ALA A 52 -8.17 -1.27 -9.99
C ALA A 52 -8.23 -2.01 -11.33
N HIS A 53 -7.17 -1.92 -12.13
CA HIS A 53 -7.06 -2.55 -13.46
C HIS A 53 -6.40 -3.95 -13.42
N LEU A 54 -5.97 -4.42 -12.24
CA LEU A 54 -5.33 -5.72 -12.08
C LEU A 54 -6.37 -6.85 -11.95
N VAL A 55 -7.08 -7.13 -13.05
CA VAL A 55 -8.19 -8.10 -13.08
C VAL A 55 -7.80 -9.53 -12.71
N ASN A 56 -6.51 -9.85 -12.82
CA ASN A 56 -5.96 -11.18 -12.51
C ASN A 56 -5.34 -11.27 -11.12
N LEU A 57 -5.38 -10.19 -10.32
CA LEU A 57 -4.74 -10.13 -9.02
C LEU A 57 -5.40 -11.11 -8.04
N GLN A 58 -4.61 -12.01 -7.49
CA GLN A 58 -5.03 -13.03 -6.53
C GLN A 58 -4.43 -12.78 -5.15
N VAL A 59 -3.22 -12.23 -5.10
CA VAL A 59 -2.47 -12.02 -3.87
C VAL A 59 -1.94 -10.59 -3.80
N LEU A 60 -2.30 -9.87 -2.75
CA LEU A 60 -1.71 -8.59 -2.38
C LEU A 60 -1.25 -8.68 -0.93
N ASP A 61 0.06 -8.85 -0.72
CA ASP A 61 0.66 -9.00 0.61
C ASP A 61 1.47 -7.77 0.99
N PHE A 62 0.87 -6.87 1.76
CA PHE A 62 1.62 -5.80 2.44
C PHE A 62 2.37 -6.31 3.67
N GLY A 63 1.95 -7.46 4.23
CA GLY A 63 2.62 -8.19 5.28
C GLY A 63 2.96 -7.38 6.54
N THR A 64 3.79 -7.99 7.39
CA THR A 64 4.37 -7.34 8.56
C THR A 64 5.64 -6.56 8.19
N GLY A 65 5.97 -5.55 8.99
CA GLY A 65 7.17 -4.74 8.78
C GLY A 65 6.99 -3.57 7.82
N ASN A 66 5.76 -3.15 7.52
CA ASN A 66 5.46 -1.80 7.08
C ASN A 66 4.97 -1.00 8.30
N PRO A 67 5.88 -0.36 9.06
CA PRO A 67 5.54 0.25 10.35
C PRO A 67 4.55 1.41 10.22
N GLU A 68 4.46 2.01 9.03
CA GLU A 68 3.61 3.16 8.76
C GLU A 68 2.24 2.78 8.16
N LEU A 69 2.03 1.50 7.86
CA LEU A 69 0.75 0.99 7.34
C LEU A 69 -0.26 0.71 8.45
N CYS A 70 0.14 0.87 9.72
CA CYS A 70 -0.63 0.43 10.89
C CYS A 70 -0.91 1.58 11.88
N CYS A 71 -1.44 2.70 11.39
CA CYS A 71 -2.18 3.61 12.27
C CYS A 71 -3.52 3.89 11.62
N THR A 72 -4.54 3.15 12.03
CA THR A 72 -5.92 3.39 11.61
C THR A 72 -6.25 4.86 11.82
N LYS A 73 -6.77 5.55 10.81
CA LYS A 73 -7.23 6.95 10.91
C LYS A 73 -8.11 7.18 12.14
N GLU A 74 -8.86 6.16 12.56
CA GLU A 74 -9.70 6.13 13.75
C GLU A 74 -8.93 6.40 15.06
N GLU A 75 -7.70 5.88 15.21
CA GLU A 75 -6.90 6.10 16.42
C GLU A 75 -6.36 7.54 16.49
N MET A 76 -5.99 8.13 15.35
CA MET A 76 -5.54 9.52 15.28
C MET A 76 -6.69 10.51 15.51
N GLU A 77 -7.90 10.22 15.02
CA GLU A 77 -9.09 11.05 15.29
C GLU A 77 -9.52 11.00 16.76
N ILE A 78 -9.45 9.83 17.41
CA ILE A 78 -9.79 9.68 18.83
C ILE A 78 -8.83 10.48 19.73
N ASP A 79 -7.53 10.47 19.44
CA ASP A 79 -6.55 11.23 20.23
C ASP A 79 -6.68 12.74 20.01
N GLN A 80 -7.02 13.17 18.81
CA GLN A 80 -7.31 14.58 18.52
C GLN A 80 -8.57 15.06 19.26
N MET A 81 -9.62 14.22 19.32
CA MET A 81 -10.85 14.54 20.03
C MET A 81 -10.67 14.53 21.56
N LYS A 82 -9.77 13.70 22.10
CA LYS A 82 -9.42 13.70 23.54
C LYS A 82 -8.57 14.89 23.97
N ALA A 83 -7.73 15.42 23.07
CA ALA A 83 -6.92 16.60 23.36
C ALA A 83 -7.81 17.85 23.49
N GLU A 84 -8.81 18.00 22.63
CA GLU A 84 -9.70 19.17 22.62
C GLU A 84 -10.66 19.20 23.83
N VAL A 85 -11.02 18.03 24.38
CA VAL A 85 -11.85 17.93 25.59
C VAL A 85 -11.07 18.24 26.88
N ARG A 86 -9.74 18.18 26.88
CA ARG A 86 -8.92 18.51 28.08
C ARG A 86 -8.67 20.01 28.27
N ASP A 87 -8.91 20.82 27.24
CA ASP A 87 -8.73 22.28 27.27
C ASP A 87 -10.04 23.05 27.59
N THR A 88 -11.09 22.37 28.08
CA THR A 88 -12.34 22.96 28.62
C THR A 88 -12.60 22.54 30.06
#